data_AF-A0AAD5H491-F1
#
_entry.id   AF-A0AAD5H491-F1
#
_cell.length_a   1.000
_cell.length_b   1.000
_cell.length_c   1.000
_cell.angle_alpha   90.00
_cell.angle_beta   90.00
_cell.angle_gamma   90.00
#
_symmetry.space_group_name_H-M   'P 1'
#
loop_
_entity.id
_entity.type
_entity.pdbx_description
1 polymer ?
#
loop_
_entity_poly.entity_id
_entity_poly.type
_entity_poly.pdbx_seq_one_letter_code
_entity_poly.pdbx_strand_id
1 'polypeptide(L)'
;MRVGLLSRGPAATLLALLACAGLAAAARRLEQSDGTDGDITGTAIVVAVDLLDGGHARFLTVQRPNGRRVVVVTDEQQLKRVRSGQRVRVGGRWLSHPGRGHTQTDDFGPDDPVALGGAGCGRSKRCIRAASILPDYDQPQWQPPGDTTAGGSDAPEATTTDGAAVNGDATPDASAATADAAAADAAAATVDDSSAGAARKLAQTTPPTTGNPLLRSTLKTLFIPIAAVLNPNVATSSKCAAVQAPLLTRAQIQVKVHPELAGTAVSVGGTFARCSYQKTKMTMTTSNVTEIVRLPCASSDNSWSFTSCDFDDFNGWADAANARLRAQGVPVDTYPYKVYLIPAGLCGWAGLAYTGCDGSFECRTWIEGGSWGTPMVMVHEIGHNLFQDHSGYGTDEYGDTTCAMGSCCHDRCYNTPRAWHLGWTTLRQVNSAHLPALNSALTLSMNSQSIMSSTVGIRIDPAGWAPAAPAVFVGFRTANGMDGSLASLGLNNKVHIYQSTISASSGPVSSTLLASLAVGQTYNVPGAYVRIVRAANSVNSAGYPVAIVTVTRTK
;
A
#
# COMPACT_ATOMS: atom_id res chain seq x y z
N MET A 1 -35.08 -31.98 70.11
CA MET A 1 -35.18 -31.28 68.82
C MET A 1 -34.10 -31.81 67.88
N ARG A 2 -34.49 -32.53 66.83
CA ARG A 2 -33.61 -32.99 65.74
C ARG A 2 -33.67 -31.97 64.61
N VAL A 3 -32.53 -31.49 64.13
CA VAL A 3 -32.41 -30.79 62.85
C VAL A 3 -31.31 -31.51 62.07
N GLY A 4 -31.69 -32.12 60.95
CA GLY A 4 -30.78 -32.78 60.02
C GLY A 4 -30.32 -31.82 58.93
N LEU A 5 -29.02 -31.80 58.67
CA LEU A 5 -28.43 -31.20 57.46
C LEU A 5 -28.38 -32.27 56.35
N LEU A 6 -29.00 -31.97 55.21
CA LEU A 6 -28.85 -32.69 53.95
C LEU A 6 -27.82 -31.97 53.07
N SER A 7 -26.71 -32.64 52.77
CA SER A 7 -25.68 -32.20 51.83
C SER A 7 -26.14 -32.42 50.38
N ARG A 8 -26.08 -31.39 49.54
CA ARG A 8 -26.17 -31.52 48.07
C ARG A 8 -24.76 -31.58 47.47
N GLY A 9 -24.48 -32.64 46.71
CA GLY A 9 -23.16 -32.98 46.16
C GLY A 9 -22.78 -32.32 44.82
N PRO A 10 -21.51 -32.44 44.38
CA PRO A 10 -20.88 -31.67 43.29
C PRO A 10 -20.98 -32.34 41.91
N ALA A 11 -22.10 -32.97 41.57
CA ALA A 11 -22.21 -33.73 40.32
C ALA A 11 -22.62 -32.88 39.10
N ALA A 12 -23.22 -31.70 39.30
CA ALA A 12 -23.76 -30.89 38.20
C ALA A 12 -22.71 -30.03 37.47
N THR A 13 -21.59 -29.70 38.12
CA THR A 13 -20.57 -28.79 37.55
C THR A 13 -19.61 -29.50 36.60
N LEU A 14 -19.42 -30.81 36.74
CA LEU A 14 -18.49 -31.59 35.90
C LEU A 14 -19.07 -31.88 34.51
N LEU A 15 -20.39 -32.04 34.39
CA LEU A 15 -21.06 -32.34 33.11
C LEU A 15 -21.06 -31.14 32.15
N ALA A 16 -21.14 -29.91 32.68
CA ALA A 16 -21.14 -28.69 31.87
C ALA A 16 -19.76 -28.38 31.25
N LEU A 17 -18.67 -28.72 31.96
CA LEU A 17 -17.29 -28.57 31.47
C LEU A 17 -16.94 -29.59 30.36
N LEU A 18 -17.41 -30.83 30.47
CA LEU A 18 -17.22 -31.87 29.45
C LEU A 18 -18.02 -31.58 28.17
N ALA A 19 -19.23 -31.03 28.27
CA ALA A 19 -20.03 -30.64 27.11
C ALA A 19 -19.40 -29.45 26.33
N CYS A 20 -18.84 -28.45 27.03
CA CYS A 20 -18.15 -27.34 26.38
C CYS A 20 -16.83 -27.76 25.71
N ALA A 21 -16.08 -28.69 26.32
CA ALA A 21 -14.86 -29.24 25.71
C ALA A 21 -15.17 -30.08 24.45
N GLY A 22 -16.28 -30.85 24.48
CA GLY A 22 -16.75 -31.65 23.34
C GLY A 22 -17.20 -30.80 22.15
N LEU A 23 -17.95 -29.71 22.39
CA LEU A 23 -18.38 -28.77 21.35
C LEU A 23 -17.19 -28.00 20.74
N ALA A 24 -16.22 -27.59 21.55
CA ALA A 24 -15.00 -26.94 21.06
C ALA A 24 -14.10 -27.89 20.25
N ALA A 25 -14.06 -29.18 20.61
CA ALA A 25 -13.34 -30.20 19.86
C ALA A 25 -14.06 -30.56 18.55
N ALA A 26 -15.39 -30.65 18.55
CA ALA A 26 -16.19 -30.90 17.35
C ALA A 26 -16.13 -29.74 16.34
N ALA A 27 -16.17 -28.48 16.82
CA ALA A 27 -15.96 -27.31 15.97
C ALA A 27 -14.54 -27.27 15.38
N ARG A 28 -13.51 -27.69 16.12
CA ARG A 28 -12.15 -27.87 15.58
C ARG A 28 -12.05 -28.97 14.53
N ARG A 29 -12.87 -30.03 14.64
CA ARG A 29 -12.83 -31.20 13.73
C ARG A 29 -13.56 -30.93 12.41
N LEU A 30 -14.65 -30.15 12.44
CA LEU A 30 -15.37 -29.72 11.23
C LEU A 30 -14.59 -28.67 10.41
N GLU A 31 -13.72 -27.87 11.04
CA GLU A 31 -12.84 -26.92 10.33
C GLU A 31 -11.64 -27.59 9.62
N GLN A 32 -11.52 -28.92 9.63
CA GLN A 32 -10.36 -29.65 9.11
C GLN A 32 -10.71 -30.88 8.26
N SER A 33 -11.97 -31.08 7.87
CA SER A 33 -12.27 -32.13 6.90
C SER A 33 -11.81 -31.66 5.52
N ASP A 34 -10.68 -32.19 5.08
CA ASP A 34 -10.13 -31.96 3.75
C ASP A 34 -11.19 -32.09 2.66
N GLY A 35 -11.19 -31.14 1.73
CA GLY A 35 -12.09 -31.16 0.59
C GLY A 35 -13.54 -30.82 0.90
N THR A 36 -13.88 -30.42 2.12
CA THR A 36 -15.22 -29.88 2.43
C THR A 36 -15.34 -28.42 2.01
N ASP A 37 -16.52 -28.08 1.49
CA ASP A 37 -16.90 -26.69 1.29
C ASP A 37 -17.14 -26.03 2.64
N GLY A 38 -16.69 -24.80 2.79
CA GLY A 38 -16.87 -24.03 4.00
C GLY A 38 -16.69 -22.54 3.76
N ASP A 39 -17.16 -21.79 4.73
CA ASP A 39 -17.07 -20.33 4.71
C ASP A 39 -16.18 -19.84 5.85
N ILE A 40 -15.41 -18.80 5.56
CA ILE A 40 -14.71 -18.01 6.56
C ILE A 40 -15.15 -16.56 6.49
N THR A 41 -15.27 -15.93 7.66
CA THR A 41 -15.53 -14.50 7.78
C THR A 41 -14.42 -13.86 8.58
N GLY A 42 -13.97 -12.70 8.14
CA GLY A 42 -12.92 -11.95 8.82
C GLY A 42 -12.59 -10.63 8.14
N THR A 43 -11.47 -10.05 8.54
CA THR A 43 -10.89 -8.86 7.94
C THR A 43 -9.93 -9.29 6.84
N ALA A 44 -10.15 -8.83 5.61
CA ALA A 44 -9.26 -9.04 4.49
C ALA A 44 -7.94 -8.32 4.72
N ILE A 45 -6.85 -8.98 4.36
CA ILE A 45 -5.49 -8.43 4.32
C ILE A 45 -4.92 -8.86 2.98
N VAL A 46 -4.84 -7.91 2.06
CA VAL A 46 -4.18 -8.09 0.77
C VAL A 46 -2.68 -7.94 0.99
N VAL A 47 -1.92 -8.89 0.48
CA VAL A 47 -0.47 -8.90 0.55
C VAL A 47 0.07 -8.72 -0.87
N ALA A 48 0.98 -7.77 -1.05
CA ALA A 48 1.72 -7.53 -2.29
C ALA A 48 3.13 -8.11 -2.16
N VAL A 49 3.60 -8.78 -3.22
CA VAL A 49 4.86 -9.53 -3.30
C VAL A 49 5.71 -9.02 -4.46
N ASP A 50 6.98 -8.72 -4.17
CA ASP A 50 7.97 -8.24 -5.13
C ASP A 50 9.02 -9.31 -5.42
N LEU A 51 8.91 -9.98 -6.56
CA LEU A 51 9.80 -11.08 -6.93
C LEU A 51 11.16 -10.55 -7.40
N LEU A 52 12.22 -11.32 -7.17
CA LEU A 52 13.60 -10.93 -7.52
C LEU A 52 13.82 -10.76 -9.04
N ASP A 53 13.01 -11.40 -9.86
CA ASP A 53 13.02 -11.29 -11.33
C ASP A 53 12.22 -10.07 -11.85
N GLY A 54 11.65 -9.27 -10.95
CA GLY A 54 10.76 -8.16 -11.29
C GLY A 54 9.30 -8.59 -11.52
N GLY A 55 8.96 -9.86 -11.28
CA GLY A 55 7.57 -10.30 -11.23
C GLY A 55 6.84 -9.80 -9.97
N HIS A 56 5.52 -9.95 -9.98
CA HIS A 56 4.67 -9.59 -8.84
C HIS A 56 3.67 -10.70 -8.56
N ALA A 57 3.19 -10.72 -7.31
CA ALA A 57 2.01 -11.46 -6.96
C ALA A 57 1.20 -10.70 -5.90
N ARG A 58 -0.10 -10.96 -5.91
CA ARG A 58 -0.98 -10.56 -4.82
C ARG A 58 -1.72 -11.79 -4.33
N PHE A 59 -1.87 -11.88 -3.02
CA PHE A 59 -2.72 -12.90 -2.44
C PHE A 59 -3.51 -12.32 -1.27
N LEU A 60 -4.60 -13.00 -0.94
CA LEU A 60 -5.48 -12.61 0.14
C LEU A 60 -5.23 -13.48 1.36
N THR A 61 -5.17 -12.85 2.53
CA THR A 61 -5.36 -13.54 3.80
C THR A 61 -6.53 -12.94 4.55
N VAL A 62 -7.25 -13.77 5.30
CA VAL A 62 -8.39 -13.32 6.10
C VAL A 62 -8.05 -13.50 7.57
N GLN A 63 -8.01 -12.40 8.31
CA GLN A 63 -7.87 -12.40 9.76
C GLN A 63 -9.25 -12.60 10.40
N ARG A 64 -9.43 -13.75 11.02
CA ARG A 64 -10.65 -14.09 11.77
C ARG A 64 -10.72 -13.29 13.08
N PRO A 65 -11.91 -13.14 13.70
CA PRO A 65 -12.07 -12.42 14.97
C PRO A 65 -11.20 -12.93 16.13
N ASN A 66 -10.76 -14.19 16.08
CA ASN A 66 -9.84 -14.77 17.06
C ASN A 66 -8.36 -14.48 16.76
N GLY A 67 -8.07 -13.56 15.82
CA GLY A 67 -6.73 -13.16 15.40
C GLY A 67 -6.04 -14.14 14.44
N ARG A 68 -6.60 -15.33 14.20
CA ARG A 68 -6.01 -16.32 13.28
C ARG A 68 -6.15 -15.88 11.85
N ARG A 69 -5.11 -16.10 11.05
CA ARG A 69 -5.10 -15.82 9.61
C ARG A 69 -5.33 -17.11 8.82
N VAL A 70 -6.02 -16.98 7.69
CA VAL A 70 -6.26 -18.05 6.72
C VAL A 70 -5.80 -17.53 5.36
N VAL A 71 -4.96 -18.30 4.67
CA VAL A 71 -4.56 -17.98 3.30
C VAL A 71 -5.71 -18.32 2.37
N VAL A 72 -6.02 -17.41 1.46
CA VAL A 72 -7.07 -17.59 0.46
C VAL A 72 -6.40 -17.68 -0.91
N VAL A 73 -6.55 -18.83 -1.57
CA VAL A 73 -6.17 -18.99 -2.97
C VAL A 73 -7.22 -18.28 -3.82
N THR A 74 -6.79 -17.23 -4.50
CA THR A 74 -7.64 -16.36 -5.33
C THR A 74 -6.98 -16.11 -6.68
N ASP A 75 -7.77 -15.68 -7.67
CA ASP A 75 -7.24 -15.03 -8.88
C ASP A 75 -7.26 -13.50 -8.77
N GLU A 76 -6.62 -12.81 -9.72
CA GLU A 76 -6.60 -11.34 -9.74
C GLU A 76 -7.99 -10.70 -9.88
N GLN A 77 -8.91 -11.33 -10.61
CA GLN A 77 -10.26 -10.78 -10.80
C GLN A 77 -11.04 -10.78 -9.49
N GLN A 78 -10.89 -11.82 -8.69
CA GLN A 78 -11.44 -11.91 -7.34
C GLN A 78 -10.83 -10.83 -6.43
N LEU A 79 -9.51 -10.57 -6.53
CA LEU A 79 -8.83 -9.57 -5.72
C LEU A 79 -9.17 -8.12 -6.06
N LYS A 80 -9.55 -7.80 -7.31
CA LYS A 80 -9.87 -6.42 -7.75
C LYS A 80 -10.93 -5.72 -6.89
N ARG A 81 -11.79 -6.49 -6.23
CA ARG A 81 -12.90 -5.96 -5.40
C ARG A 81 -12.60 -6.01 -3.90
N VAL A 82 -11.46 -6.55 -3.49
CA VAL A 82 -11.09 -6.75 -2.09
C VAL A 82 -10.02 -5.75 -1.69
N ARG A 83 -10.22 -5.10 -0.55
CA ARG A 83 -9.24 -4.18 0.04
C ARG A 83 -8.86 -4.67 1.42
N SER A 84 -7.63 -4.38 1.86
CA SER A 84 -7.27 -4.65 3.24
C SER A 84 -8.12 -3.81 4.20
N GLY A 85 -8.40 -4.37 5.37
CA GLY A 85 -9.31 -3.80 6.36
C GLY A 85 -10.78 -4.10 6.09
N GLN A 86 -11.14 -4.48 4.85
CA GLN A 86 -12.51 -4.81 4.49
C GLN A 86 -12.98 -6.09 5.18
N ARG A 87 -14.20 -6.08 5.70
CA ARG A 87 -14.84 -7.31 6.17
C ARG A 87 -15.26 -8.14 4.96
N VAL A 88 -14.89 -9.41 4.94
CA VAL A 88 -15.20 -10.33 3.84
C VAL A 88 -15.76 -11.65 4.37
N ARG A 89 -16.64 -12.25 3.59
CA ARG A 89 -16.99 -13.67 3.68
C ARG A 89 -16.41 -14.37 2.46
N VAL A 90 -15.56 -15.36 2.69
CA VAL A 90 -14.96 -16.19 1.64
C VAL A 90 -15.59 -17.56 1.73
N GLY A 91 -16.29 -17.96 0.66
CA GLY A 91 -16.83 -19.32 0.53
C GLY A 91 -16.02 -20.10 -0.49
N GLY A 92 -15.73 -21.36 -0.19
CA GLY A 92 -14.94 -22.20 -1.08
C GLY A 92 -14.55 -23.53 -0.47
N ARG A 93 -13.56 -24.18 -1.09
CA ARG A 93 -13.11 -25.52 -0.70
C ARG A 93 -11.85 -25.43 0.13
N TRP A 94 -11.86 -26.06 1.31
CA TRP A 94 -10.64 -26.21 2.12
C TRP A 94 -9.65 -27.12 1.40
N LEU A 95 -8.42 -26.63 1.27
CA LEU A 95 -7.34 -27.38 0.64
C LEU A 95 -6.55 -28.12 1.72
N SER A 96 -6.45 -29.44 1.56
CA SER A 96 -5.57 -30.28 2.37
C SER A 96 -4.14 -29.82 2.16
N HIS A 97 -3.35 -29.85 3.23
CA HIS A 97 -1.91 -29.77 3.07
C HIS A 97 -1.39 -31.12 2.53
N PRO A 98 -0.71 -31.18 1.37
CA PRO A 98 -0.07 -32.41 0.90
C PRO A 98 1.16 -32.68 1.79
N GLY A 99 0.96 -33.26 2.98
CA GLY A 99 2.05 -33.23 3.96
C GLY A 99 1.90 -33.97 5.27
N ARG A 100 1.21 -35.13 5.29
CA ARG A 100 1.58 -36.27 6.17
C ARG A 100 1.24 -37.60 5.49
N GLY A 101 1.98 -37.97 4.45
CA GLY A 101 2.09 -39.38 4.03
C GLY A 101 1.31 -39.84 2.80
N HIS A 102 0.57 -38.98 2.10
CA HIS A 102 0.00 -39.33 0.80
C HIS A 102 0.84 -38.72 -0.32
N THR A 103 1.54 -39.59 -1.06
CA THR A 103 2.13 -39.33 -2.37
C THR A 103 1.01 -39.16 -3.40
N GLN A 104 0.14 -38.19 -3.18
CA GLN A 104 -0.83 -37.81 -4.19
C GLN A 104 -0.13 -36.86 -5.15
N THR A 105 0.24 -37.41 -6.31
CA THR A 105 0.63 -36.65 -7.49
C THR A 105 -0.62 -35.92 -8.01
N ASP A 106 -1.09 -34.93 -7.26
CA ASP A 106 -1.93 -33.92 -7.89
C ASP A 106 -1.01 -33.21 -8.89
N ASP A 107 -1.44 -33.21 -10.14
CA ASP A 107 -0.74 -32.78 -11.36
C ASP A 107 -0.56 -31.25 -11.37
N PHE A 108 0.07 -30.72 -10.32
CA PHE A 108 0.54 -29.35 -10.28
C PHE A 108 1.77 -29.28 -11.19
N GLY A 109 1.55 -28.84 -12.43
CA GLY A 109 2.61 -28.62 -13.40
C GLY A 109 3.70 -27.68 -12.84
N PRO A 110 4.90 -27.67 -13.46
CA PRO A 110 6.04 -26.86 -13.02
C PRO A 110 5.79 -25.33 -13.00
N ASP A 111 4.60 -24.89 -13.44
CA ASP A 111 4.14 -23.50 -13.41
C ASP A 111 3.33 -23.14 -12.14
N ASP A 112 3.29 -24.01 -11.11
CA ASP A 112 2.56 -23.71 -9.88
C ASP A 112 3.24 -22.54 -9.13
N PRO A 113 2.57 -21.36 -9.01
CA PRO A 113 3.19 -20.14 -8.53
C PRO A 113 3.72 -20.20 -7.09
N VAL A 114 3.43 -21.26 -6.34
CA VAL A 114 3.78 -21.45 -4.93
C VAL A 114 5.28 -21.33 -4.64
N ALA A 115 6.15 -21.82 -5.53
CA ALA A 115 7.60 -21.73 -5.35
C ALA A 115 8.16 -20.31 -5.61
N LEU A 116 7.38 -19.47 -6.31
CA LEU A 116 7.73 -18.12 -6.72
C LEU A 116 6.78 -17.06 -6.14
N GLY A 117 6.12 -17.34 -5.00
CA GLY A 117 5.33 -16.34 -4.28
C GLY A 117 3.90 -16.09 -4.76
N GLY A 118 3.36 -16.91 -5.66
CA GLY A 118 1.97 -16.83 -6.08
C GLY A 118 0.99 -17.64 -5.23
N ALA A 119 -0.30 -17.45 -5.53
CA ALA A 119 -1.45 -17.67 -4.65
C ALA A 119 -1.81 -19.13 -4.30
N GLY A 120 -0.90 -20.11 -4.35
CA GLY A 120 -1.20 -21.45 -3.84
C GLY A 120 -0.99 -21.56 -2.32
N CYS A 121 -1.41 -22.67 -1.74
CA CYS A 121 -1.43 -22.82 -0.27
C CYS A 121 -0.05 -22.93 0.38
N GLY A 122 0.99 -23.24 -0.41
CA GLY A 122 2.30 -23.60 0.14
C GLY A 122 2.19 -24.63 1.25
N ARG A 123 2.96 -24.41 2.32
CA ARG A 123 2.84 -25.17 3.57
C ARG A 123 1.82 -24.64 4.57
N SER A 124 0.94 -23.72 4.16
CA SER A 124 -0.04 -23.19 5.09
C SER A 124 -0.97 -24.30 5.57
N LYS A 125 -1.10 -24.42 6.89
CA LYS A 125 -1.99 -25.43 7.51
C LYS A 125 -3.47 -25.08 7.30
N ARG A 126 -3.76 -23.88 6.81
CA ARG A 126 -5.11 -23.31 6.76
C ARG A 126 -5.25 -22.51 5.49
N CYS A 127 -5.72 -23.20 4.47
CA CYS A 127 -5.86 -22.64 3.14
C CYS A 127 -7.23 -22.98 2.56
N ILE A 128 -7.87 -21.97 1.98
CA ILE A 128 -9.16 -22.13 1.29
C ILE A 128 -9.01 -21.63 -0.15
N ARG A 129 -9.48 -22.42 -1.12
CA ARG A 129 -9.64 -21.95 -2.50
C ARG A 129 -10.98 -21.26 -2.64
N ALA A 130 -10.96 -19.96 -2.87
CA ALA A 130 -12.17 -19.16 -2.94
C ALA A 130 -12.98 -19.52 -4.20
N ALA A 131 -14.20 -20.00 -4.00
CA ALA A 131 -15.23 -20.01 -5.04
C ALA A 131 -15.92 -18.64 -5.12
N SER A 132 -16.03 -17.94 -3.98
CA SER A 132 -16.58 -16.60 -3.89
C SER A 132 -15.88 -15.79 -2.81
N ILE A 133 -15.77 -14.48 -3.05
CA ILE A 133 -15.39 -13.50 -2.04
C ILE A 133 -16.47 -12.44 -2.04
N LEU A 134 -17.23 -12.39 -0.95
CA LEU A 134 -18.30 -11.44 -0.75
C LEU A 134 -17.81 -10.37 0.23
N PRO A 135 -17.44 -9.18 -0.27
CA PRO A 135 -17.17 -8.07 0.61
C PRO A 135 -18.46 -7.63 1.30
N ASP A 136 -18.35 -7.34 2.58
CA ASP A 136 -19.41 -6.72 3.36
C ASP A 136 -19.45 -5.24 2.97
N TYR A 137 -20.37 -4.89 2.08
CA TYR A 137 -20.49 -3.55 1.49
C TYR A 137 -21.07 -2.51 2.46
N ASP A 138 -21.59 -2.94 3.61
CA ASP A 138 -22.13 -2.04 4.64
C ASP A 138 -21.03 -1.37 5.49
N GLN A 139 -19.76 -1.67 5.21
CA GLN A 139 -18.65 -0.95 5.83
C GLN A 139 -18.50 0.45 5.21
N PRO A 140 -18.37 1.51 6.04
CA PRO A 140 -18.10 2.85 5.52
C PRO A 140 -16.83 2.82 4.66
N GLN A 141 -16.87 3.48 3.50
CA GLN A 141 -15.67 3.65 2.68
C GLN A 141 -14.55 4.19 3.56
N TRP A 142 -13.34 3.62 3.39
CA TRP A 142 -12.16 4.09 4.11
C TRP A 142 -12.07 5.60 4.00
N GLN A 143 -12.06 6.25 5.16
CA GLN A 143 -11.71 7.65 5.26
C GLN A 143 -10.26 7.72 5.69
N PRO A 144 -9.43 8.57 5.05
CA PRO A 144 -8.08 8.81 5.53
C PRO A 144 -8.17 9.14 7.01
N PRO A 145 -7.38 8.49 7.89
CA PRO A 145 -7.39 8.82 9.30
C PRO A 145 -7.08 10.31 9.38
N GLY A 146 -8.07 11.11 9.78
CA GLY A 146 -7.82 12.51 10.08
C GLY A 146 -6.67 12.51 11.07
N ASP A 147 -5.59 13.21 10.75
CA ASP A 147 -4.47 13.36 11.67
C ASP A 147 -5.03 14.14 12.87
N THR A 148 -5.48 13.41 13.89
CA THR A 148 -6.05 13.98 15.12
C THR A 148 -4.94 14.46 16.05
N THR A 149 -3.73 14.64 15.54
CA THR A 149 -2.67 15.33 16.27
C THR A 149 -3.08 16.79 16.45
N ALA A 150 -3.58 17.07 17.66
CA ALA A 150 -3.77 18.38 18.22
C ALA A 150 -2.60 19.30 17.84
N GLY A 151 -2.92 20.50 17.38
CA GLY A 151 -1.95 21.50 16.97
C GLY A 151 -0.90 21.77 18.05
N GLY A 152 0.27 21.16 17.88
CA GLY A 152 1.52 21.58 18.49
C GLY A 152 2.34 22.26 17.39
N SER A 153 2.14 23.56 17.24
CA SER A 153 2.93 24.41 16.35
C SER A 153 4.32 24.60 16.93
N ASP A 154 5.28 23.76 16.55
CA ASP A 154 6.71 24.01 16.78
C ASP A 154 7.52 23.73 15.50
N ALA A 155 7.54 24.74 14.63
CA ALA A 155 8.65 25.01 13.73
C ALA A 155 8.70 26.53 13.49
N PRO A 156 9.86 27.21 13.68
CA PRO A 156 9.96 28.64 13.50
C PRO A 156 10.05 28.96 12.01
N GLU A 157 8.99 29.58 11.48
CA GLU A 157 9.05 30.29 10.20
C GLU A 157 9.52 31.73 10.47
N ALA A 158 10.45 32.20 9.64
CA ALA A 158 11.09 33.50 9.80
C ALA A 158 10.06 34.64 9.69
N THR A 159 10.07 35.53 10.67
CA THR A 159 9.19 36.68 10.83
C THR A 159 9.49 37.77 9.80
N THR A 160 8.47 38.16 9.03
CA THR A 160 8.28 39.55 8.59
C THR A 160 6.84 39.98 8.92
N THR A 161 6.75 41.07 9.66
CA THR A 161 5.53 41.72 10.14
C THR A 161 4.89 42.56 9.04
N ASP A 162 3.57 42.48 8.88
CA ASP A 162 2.65 43.61 9.13
C ASP A 162 1.22 43.31 8.63
N GLY A 163 0.23 43.68 9.46
CA GLY A 163 -0.92 44.42 8.96
C GLY A 163 -2.30 43.73 8.87
N ALA A 164 -3.10 44.01 9.91
CA ALA A 164 -4.53 44.34 9.86
C ALA A 164 -5.62 43.24 9.78
N ALA A 165 -6.49 43.33 10.78
CA ALA A 165 -7.70 42.55 11.03
C ALA A 165 -8.89 42.96 10.17
N VAL A 166 -9.79 42.00 9.89
CA VAL A 166 -11.23 42.25 9.65
C VAL A 166 -12.08 41.08 10.20
N ASN A 167 -13.16 41.45 10.90
CA ASN A 167 -14.18 40.61 11.54
C ASN A 167 -15.28 40.13 10.57
N GLY A 168 -15.99 39.07 10.99
CA GLY A 168 -17.37 38.73 10.62
C GLY A 168 -17.51 37.79 9.42
N ASP A 169 -18.51 36.94 9.26
CA ASP A 169 -19.72 36.60 10.02
C ASP A 169 -20.36 35.38 9.32
N ALA A 170 -21.33 34.75 9.99
CA ALA A 170 -22.46 33.99 9.45
C ALA A 170 -22.24 32.62 8.78
N THR A 171 -22.53 31.57 9.56
CA THR A 171 -23.14 30.30 9.12
C THR A 171 -24.55 30.52 8.57
N PRO A 172 -25.00 29.70 7.60
CA PRO A 172 -26.32 29.08 7.81
C PRO A 172 -26.43 27.61 7.40
N ASP A 173 -27.33 26.97 8.15
CA ASP A 173 -28.05 25.71 8.03
C ASP A 173 -28.02 24.91 6.73
N ALA A 174 -27.82 23.60 6.91
CA ALA A 174 -28.05 22.55 5.93
C ALA A 174 -29.46 21.96 6.13
N SER A 175 -30.32 22.09 5.10
CA SER A 175 -31.56 21.32 4.99
C SER A 175 -31.37 20.13 4.04
N ALA A 176 -31.66 18.94 4.57
CA ALA A 176 -31.65 17.67 3.86
C ALA A 176 -32.77 17.56 2.81
N ALA A 177 -32.45 16.99 1.65
CA ALA A 177 -33.42 16.51 0.68
C ALA A 177 -33.10 15.06 0.28
N THR A 178 -34.09 14.20 0.47
CA THR A 178 -34.14 12.78 0.11
C THR A 178 -34.25 12.61 -1.41
N ALA A 179 -33.53 11.65 -1.98
CA ALA A 179 -33.68 11.24 -3.38
C ALA A 179 -33.99 9.74 -3.46
N ASP A 180 -35.15 9.42 -4.03
CA ASP A 180 -35.58 8.08 -4.43
C ASP A 180 -34.86 7.63 -5.70
N ALA A 181 -34.50 6.35 -5.72
CA ALA A 181 -33.85 5.67 -6.83
C ALA A 181 -34.88 5.05 -7.79
N ALA A 182 -34.74 5.33 -9.08
CA ALA A 182 -35.34 4.53 -10.14
C ALA A 182 -34.29 4.25 -11.22
N ALA A 183 -34.03 2.96 -11.45
CA ALA A 183 -33.11 2.44 -12.45
C ALA A 183 -33.76 2.47 -13.85
N ALA A 184 -33.00 2.92 -14.84
CA ALA A 184 -33.32 2.73 -16.26
C ALA A 184 -32.03 2.49 -17.06
N ASP A 185 -32.07 1.48 -17.93
CA ASP A 185 -31.02 1.05 -18.84
C ASP A 185 -30.55 2.18 -19.77
N ALA A 186 -29.23 2.37 -19.84
CA ALA A 186 -28.59 3.41 -20.66
C ALA A 186 -28.27 2.90 -22.07
N ALA A 187 -29.08 3.33 -23.05
CA ALA A 187 -28.65 3.41 -24.44
C ALA A 187 -27.61 4.54 -24.60
N ALA A 188 -26.60 4.32 -25.44
CA ALA A 188 -25.56 5.30 -25.74
C ALA A 188 -26.16 6.60 -26.29
N ALA A 189 -26.14 7.65 -25.45
CA ALA A 189 -26.60 8.97 -25.85
C ALA A 189 -25.62 9.60 -26.86
N THR A 190 -26.11 9.82 -28.08
CA THR A 190 -25.50 10.74 -29.05
C THR A 190 -25.49 12.14 -28.46
N VAL A 191 -24.30 12.64 -28.09
CA VAL A 191 -24.12 14.04 -27.69
C VAL A 191 -24.23 14.89 -28.96
N ASP A 192 -25.32 15.65 -29.06
CA ASP A 192 -25.55 16.61 -30.15
C ASP A 192 -24.68 17.87 -29.93
N ASP A 193 -23.59 17.96 -30.70
CA ASP A 193 -22.61 19.06 -30.67
C ASP A 193 -23.00 20.23 -31.61
N SER A 194 -24.24 20.23 -32.16
CA SER A 194 -24.63 21.16 -33.24
C SER A 194 -25.17 22.53 -32.78
N SER A 195 -25.26 22.81 -31.47
CA SER A 195 -25.79 24.08 -30.96
C SER A 195 -24.71 25.11 -30.54
N ALA A 196 -23.43 24.90 -30.89
CA ALA A 196 -22.30 25.76 -30.53
C ALA A 196 -22.17 27.08 -31.34
N GLY A 197 -23.29 27.76 -31.63
CA GLY A 197 -23.35 29.00 -32.42
C GLY A 197 -23.23 30.31 -31.65
N ALA A 198 -23.18 30.30 -30.31
CA ALA A 198 -23.01 31.51 -29.51
C ALA A 198 -21.67 31.45 -28.75
N ALA A 199 -20.71 32.26 -29.19
CA ALA A 199 -19.43 32.48 -28.52
C ALA A 199 -19.64 33.15 -27.16
N ARG A 200 -20.13 32.38 -26.17
CA ARG A 200 -20.09 32.77 -24.78
C ARG A 200 -18.61 32.84 -24.43
N LYS A 201 -18.11 34.06 -24.24
CA LYS A 201 -16.78 34.35 -23.71
C LYS A 201 -16.78 33.87 -22.24
N LEU A 202 -16.80 32.55 -22.04
CA LEU A 202 -16.58 31.93 -20.75
C LEU A 202 -15.20 32.42 -20.33
N ALA A 203 -15.16 33.27 -19.30
CA ALA A 203 -13.91 33.58 -18.63
C ALA A 203 -13.28 32.23 -18.30
N GLN A 204 -12.15 31.90 -18.95
CA GLN A 204 -11.41 30.69 -18.63
C GLN A 204 -10.95 30.84 -17.18
N THR A 205 -11.74 30.27 -16.28
CA THR A 205 -11.43 30.25 -14.86
C THR A 205 -10.14 29.47 -14.71
N THR A 206 -9.19 30.04 -13.99
CA THR A 206 -7.95 29.33 -13.68
C THR A 206 -8.31 28.05 -12.93
N PRO A 207 -7.83 26.86 -13.37
CA PRO A 207 -8.15 25.62 -12.68
C PRO A 207 -7.77 25.69 -11.19
N PRO A 208 -8.66 25.24 -10.29
CA PRO A 208 -8.36 25.24 -8.88
C PRO A 208 -7.18 24.30 -8.60
N THR A 209 -6.41 24.62 -7.57
CA THR A 209 -5.40 23.72 -7.03
C THR A 209 -6.05 22.82 -5.99
N THR A 210 -5.90 21.51 -6.13
CA THR A 210 -6.43 20.50 -5.23
C THR A 210 -5.30 19.68 -4.61
N GLY A 211 -5.49 19.23 -3.39
CA GLY A 211 -4.60 18.31 -2.68
C GLY A 211 -5.43 17.38 -1.82
N ASN A 212 -4.90 16.21 -1.50
CA ASN A 212 -5.49 15.35 -0.49
C ASN A 212 -4.99 15.73 0.90
N PRO A 213 -5.76 15.42 1.97
CA PRO A 213 -5.24 15.44 3.32
C PRO A 213 -3.94 14.63 3.41
N LEU A 214 -2.99 15.12 4.21
CA LEU A 214 -1.75 14.40 4.46
C LEU A 214 -2.07 13.06 5.12
N LEU A 215 -1.65 11.96 4.50
CA LEU A 215 -1.98 10.63 5.02
C LEU A 215 -1.34 10.37 6.38
N ARG A 216 -0.06 10.76 6.53
CA ARG A 216 0.73 10.64 7.76
C ARG A 216 1.73 11.79 7.85
N SER A 217 1.65 12.57 8.93
CA SER A 217 2.73 13.50 9.28
C SER A 217 3.96 12.78 9.86
N THR A 218 3.73 11.69 10.58
CA THR A 218 4.77 10.88 11.22
C THR A 218 4.61 9.40 10.89
N LEU A 219 5.69 8.77 10.44
CA LEU A 219 5.77 7.32 10.30
C LEU A 219 6.48 6.73 11.52
N LYS A 220 5.71 6.10 12.41
CA LYS A 220 6.22 5.36 13.55
C LYS A 220 6.44 3.89 13.15
N THR A 221 7.69 3.52 12.95
CA THR A 221 8.07 2.22 12.38
C THR A 221 9.08 1.50 13.26
N LEU A 222 8.85 0.21 13.53
CA LEU A 222 9.80 -0.66 14.22
C LEU A 222 10.48 -1.59 13.21
N PHE A 223 11.79 -1.48 13.08
CA PHE A 223 12.61 -2.35 12.24
C PHE A 223 13.17 -3.48 13.11
N ILE A 224 12.87 -4.72 12.73
CA ILE A 224 13.10 -5.92 13.53
C ILE A 224 13.98 -6.87 12.72
N PRO A 225 15.32 -6.81 12.86
CA PRO A 225 16.20 -7.80 12.27
C PRO A 225 16.03 -9.16 12.96
N ILE A 226 15.81 -10.20 12.18
CA ILE A 226 15.59 -11.57 12.63
C ILE A 226 16.77 -12.44 12.23
N ALA A 227 17.22 -13.30 13.14
CA ALA A 227 18.21 -14.33 12.88
C ALA A 227 17.75 -15.69 13.42
N ALA A 228 18.04 -16.75 12.68
CA ALA A 228 17.88 -18.10 13.19
C ALA A 228 19.00 -18.45 14.18
N VAL A 229 18.67 -19.18 15.25
CA VAL A 229 19.64 -19.74 16.21
C VAL A 229 19.91 -21.18 15.83
N LEU A 230 21.13 -21.44 15.38
CA LEU A 230 21.68 -22.79 15.28
C LEU A 230 22.08 -23.24 16.68
N ASN A 231 21.33 -24.18 17.26
CA ASN A 231 21.74 -24.87 18.48
C ASN A 231 22.09 -26.32 18.13
N PRO A 232 23.38 -26.70 18.02
CA PRO A 232 23.76 -28.04 17.58
C PRO A 232 23.20 -29.17 18.45
N ASN A 233 22.77 -28.85 19.69
CA ASN A 233 22.19 -29.81 20.62
C ASN A 233 20.66 -30.00 20.46
N VAL A 234 20.03 -29.28 19.52
CA VAL A 234 18.58 -29.38 19.25
C VAL A 234 18.38 -29.98 17.88
N ALA A 235 17.60 -31.06 17.79
CA ALA A 235 17.35 -31.81 16.55
C ALA A 235 16.80 -30.94 15.40
N THR A 236 16.21 -29.78 15.70
CA THR A 236 15.70 -28.84 14.68
C THR A 236 16.78 -27.95 14.06
N SER A 237 18.03 -27.97 14.54
CA SER A 237 19.06 -27.06 14.01
C SER A 237 19.57 -27.42 12.63
N SER A 238 19.45 -28.69 12.23
CA SER A 238 19.69 -29.11 10.83
C SER A 238 18.76 -28.38 9.86
N LYS A 239 17.57 -27.97 10.31
CA LYS A 239 16.59 -27.22 9.51
C LYS A 239 17.03 -25.79 9.16
N CYS A 240 18.01 -25.23 9.86
CA CYS A 240 18.56 -23.90 9.56
C CYS A 240 19.93 -23.95 8.90
N ALA A 241 20.43 -25.11 8.48
CA ALA A 241 21.78 -25.21 7.95
C ALA A 241 22.04 -24.30 6.74
N ALA A 242 20.98 -23.98 5.98
CA ALA A 242 21.02 -23.06 4.83
C ALA A 242 20.76 -21.58 5.18
N VAL A 243 20.36 -21.27 6.42
CA VAL A 243 20.01 -19.91 6.84
C VAL A 243 21.29 -19.11 7.03
N GLN A 244 21.44 -18.04 6.25
CA GLN A 244 22.61 -17.16 6.38
C GLN A 244 22.53 -16.31 7.65
N ALA A 245 23.69 -16.01 8.22
CA ALA A 245 23.80 -15.05 9.32
C ALA A 245 23.36 -13.65 8.85
N PRO A 246 22.86 -12.79 9.77
CA PRO A 246 22.57 -11.39 9.47
C PRO A 246 23.72 -10.70 8.75
N LEU A 247 23.43 -10.11 7.58
CA LEU A 247 24.44 -9.43 6.76
C LEU A 247 24.83 -8.06 7.33
N LEU A 248 23.95 -7.44 8.11
CA LEU A 248 24.18 -6.14 8.73
C LEU A 248 23.95 -6.19 10.24
N THR A 249 24.75 -5.42 10.96
CA THR A 249 24.56 -5.13 12.39
C THR A 249 23.41 -4.13 12.59
N ARG A 250 22.91 -4.03 13.83
CA ARG A 250 21.92 -3.00 14.21
C ARG A 250 22.36 -1.59 13.83
N ALA A 251 23.61 -1.22 14.13
CA ALA A 251 24.13 0.12 13.83
C ALA A 251 24.16 0.40 12.31
N GLN A 252 24.55 -0.58 11.49
CA GLN A 252 24.52 -0.45 10.04
C GLN A 252 23.09 -0.28 9.50
N ILE A 253 22.12 -1.03 10.04
CA ILE A 253 20.69 -0.86 9.70
C ILE A 253 20.20 0.53 10.11
N GLN A 254 20.58 1.01 11.29
CA GLN A 254 20.21 2.35 11.76
C GLN A 254 20.68 3.46 10.80
N VAL A 255 21.87 3.34 10.21
CA VAL A 255 22.34 4.26 9.17
C VAL A 255 21.46 4.21 7.90
N LYS A 256 20.93 3.04 7.54
CA LYS A 256 20.02 2.89 6.38
C LYS A 256 18.61 3.37 6.65
N VAL A 257 18.17 3.38 7.90
CA VAL A 257 16.80 3.73 8.29
C VAL A 257 16.68 5.21 8.67
N HIS A 258 17.61 5.73 9.46
CA HIS A 258 17.48 7.04 10.12
C HIS A 258 18.29 8.13 9.40
N PRO A 259 17.67 9.21 8.92
CA PRO A 259 18.38 10.30 8.25
C PRO A 259 19.43 10.99 9.13
N GLU A 260 19.21 11.04 10.44
CA GLU A 260 20.14 11.66 11.40
C GLU A 260 21.50 10.96 11.46
N LEU A 261 21.52 9.65 11.15
CA LEU A 261 22.74 8.84 11.13
C LEU A 261 23.32 8.68 9.72
N ALA A 262 22.50 8.84 8.69
CA ALA A 262 22.89 8.68 7.29
C ALA A 262 23.69 9.86 6.74
N GLY A 263 23.54 11.05 7.34
CA GLY A 263 24.10 12.29 6.81
C GLY A 263 23.56 12.61 5.42
N THR A 264 24.42 12.64 4.41
CA THR A 264 24.02 12.87 3.01
C THR A 264 23.56 11.61 2.29
N ALA A 265 23.89 10.42 2.83
CA ALA A 265 23.50 9.15 2.24
C ALA A 265 21.98 8.95 2.27
N VAL A 266 21.49 8.12 1.36
CA VAL A 266 20.08 7.77 1.32
C VAL A 266 19.72 6.88 2.52
N SER A 267 18.61 7.23 3.16
CA SER A 267 17.99 6.44 4.21
C SER A 267 16.48 6.44 4.03
N VAL A 268 15.79 5.46 4.62
CA VAL A 268 14.33 5.35 4.52
C VAL A 268 13.65 6.63 5.00
N GLY A 269 14.04 7.14 6.17
CA GLY A 269 13.43 8.36 6.72
C GLY A 269 13.84 9.60 5.94
N GLY A 270 15.06 9.63 5.40
CA GLY A 270 15.52 10.70 4.50
C GLY A 270 14.70 10.74 3.20
N THR A 271 14.37 9.59 2.64
CA THR A 271 13.53 9.49 1.44
C THR A 271 12.13 10.01 1.70
N PHE A 272 11.45 9.53 2.76
CA PHE A 272 10.13 10.03 3.13
C PHE A 272 10.15 11.54 3.40
N ALA A 273 11.11 12.04 4.18
CA ALA A 273 11.21 13.46 4.49
C ALA A 273 11.48 14.33 3.26
N ARG A 274 12.40 13.93 2.37
CA ARG A 274 12.75 14.71 1.18
C ARG A 274 11.63 14.68 0.14
N CYS A 275 11.06 13.51 -0.15
CA CYS A 275 10.00 13.35 -1.15
C CYS A 275 8.66 13.95 -0.73
N SER A 276 8.42 14.06 0.57
CA SER A 276 7.22 14.69 1.12
C SER A 276 7.40 16.18 1.47
N TYR A 277 8.57 16.77 1.21
CA TYR A 277 8.88 18.15 1.58
C TYR A 277 8.73 18.40 3.08
N GLN A 278 9.29 17.48 3.88
CA GLN A 278 9.25 17.46 5.34
C GLN A 278 7.85 17.26 5.93
N LYS A 279 6.83 16.96 5.12
CA LYS A 279 5.47 16.71 5.61
C LYS A 279 5.35 15.37 6.33
N THR A 280 6.01 14.33 5.81
CA THR A 280 6.04 12.99 6.40
C THR A 280 7.44 12.69 6.91
N LYS A 281 7.58 12.53 8.23
CA LYS A 281 8.87 12.30 8.88
C LYS A 281 8.98 10.91 9.47
N MET A 282 10.18 10.34 9.39
CA MET A 282 10.59 9.14 10.11
C MET A 282 11.98 9.38 10.69
N THR A 283 12.07 9.45 12.01
CA THR A 283 13.27 9.87 12.75
C THR A 283 13.65 8.83 13.79
N MET A 284 14.79 9.00 14.47
CA MET A 284 15.15 8.19 15.63
C MET A 284 14.19 8.37 16.82
N THR A 285 13.43 9.47 16.85
CA THR A 285 12.45 9.73 17.92
C THR A 285 11.10 9.06 17.66
N THR A 286 10.76 8.79 16.40
CA THR A 286 9.46 8.21 16.02
C THR A 286 9.56 6.73 15.67
N SER A 287 10.75 6.27 15.28
CA SER A 287 11.04 4.92 14.80
C SER A 287 12.27 4.35 15.48
N ASN A 288 12.39 3.02 15.47
CA ASN A 288 13.51 2.34 16.12
C ASN A 288 13.94 1.11 15.32
N VAL A 289 15.22 0.73 15.48
CA VAL A 289 15.77 -0.55 15.04
C VAL A 289 16.09 -1.35 16.30
N THR A 290 15.50 -2.54 16.44
CA THR A 290 15.74 -3.40 17.61
C THR A 290 17.12 -4.05 17.56
N GLU A 291 17.53 -4.66 18.68
CA GLU A 291 18.56 -5.70 18.61
C GLU A 291 18.11 -6.85 17.72
N ILE A 292 19.08 -7.62 17.20
CA ILE A 292 18.79 -8.80 16.36
C ILE A 292 18.00 -9.81 17.18
N VAL A 293 16.77 -10.08 16.74
CA VAL A 293 15.86 -11.03 17.36
C VAL A 293 16.23 -12.44 16.92
N ARG A 294 16.79 -13.18 17.87
CA ARG A 294 17.23 -14.56 17.69
C ARG A 294 16.07 -15.53 17.95
N LEU A 295 15.64 -16.24 16.91
CA LEU A 295 14.53 -17.21 16.94
C LEU A 295 15.05 -18.65 16.79
N PRO A 296 14.37 -19.66 17.39
CA PRO A 296 14.69 -21.06 17.12
C PRO A 296 14.42 -21.42 15.65
N CYS A 297 14.98 -22.54 15.18
CA CYS A 297 14.83 -22.97 13.79
C CYS A 297 13.42 -23.31 13.33
N ALA A 298 12.56 -23.64 14.29
CA ALA A 298 11.15 -23.82 14.08
C ALA A 298 10.42 -23.54 15.40
N SER A 299 9.16 -23.20 15.28
CA SER A 299 8.20 -23.23 16.38
C SER A 299 8.07 -24.63 16.99
N SER A 300 7.74 -24.70 18.28
CA SER A 300 7.50 -25.96 18.98
C SER A 300 6.27 -26.73 18.46
N ASP A 301 5.28 -26.04 17.92
CA ASP A 301 4.05 -26.61 17.34
C ASP A 301 4.14 -26.79 15.80
N ASN A 302 5.33 -26.56 15.23
CA ASN A 302 5.58 -26.57 13.78
C ASN A 302 4.63 -25.63 13.00
N SER A 303 4.15 -24.55 13.59
CA SER A 303 3.38 -23.50 12.89
C SER A 303 4.23 -22.70 11.90
N TRP A 304 5.55 -22.65 12.12
CA TRP A 304 6.55 -22.06 11.23
C TRP A 304 7.93 -22.72 11.41
N SER A 305 8.79 -22.58 10.39
CA SER A 305 10.18 -23.02 10.34
C SER A 305 11.04 -22.11 9.44
N PHE A 306 12.36 -22.18 9.54
CA PHE A 306 13.29 -21.54 8.59
C PHE A 306 13.69 -22.48 7.42
N THR A 307 12.81 -23.40 7.02
CA THR A 307 13.06 -24.33 5.88
C THR A 307 12.29 -23.97 4.61
N SER A 308 11.52 -22.89 4.67
CA SER A 308 10.63 -22.38 3.64
C SER A 308 10.50 -20.87 3.80
N CYS A 309 9.87 -20.27 2.79
CA CYS A 309 9.33 -18.93 2.86
C CYS A 309 7.84 -18.91 2.52
N ASP A 310 7.08 -19.86 3.08
CA ASP A 310 5.62 -19.88 2.96
C ASP A 310 5.00 -18.80 3.87
N PHE A 311 3.75 -18.42 3.61
CA PHE A 311 3.05 -17.40 4.40
C PHE A 311 3.09 -17.67 5.91
N ASP A 312 2.80 -18.91 6.30
CA ASP A 312 2.82 -19.32 7.72
C ASP A 312 4.23 -19.14 8.33
N ASP A 313 5.29 -19.31 7.55
CA ASP A 313 6.67 -19.18 8.04
C ASP A 313 7.04 -17.73 8.32
N PHE A 314 7.02 -16.86 7.31
CA PHE A 314 7.44 -15.47 7.51
C PHE A 314 6.50 -14.68 8.43
N ASN A 315 5.21 -15.01 8.41
CA ASN A 315 4.25 -14.43 9.35
C ASN A 315 4.46 -14.99 10.76
N GLY A 316 4.80 -16.27 10.89
CA GLY A 316 5.15 -16.90 12.15
C GLY A 316 6.44 -16.36 12.77
N TRP A 317 7.46 -16.05 11.94
CA TRP A 317 8.68 -15.37 12.39
C TRP A 317 8.36 -13.99 12.95
N ALA A 318 7.49 -13.22 12.28
CA ALA A 318 7.03 -11.92 12.75
C ALA A 318 6.30 -12.02 14.10
N ASP A 319 5.37 -12.97 14.25
CA ASP A 319 4.66 -13.23 15.51
C ASP A 319 5.62 -13.61 16.65
N ALA A 320 6.58 -14.51 16.38
CA ALA A 320 7.58 -14.94 17.34
C ALA A 320 8.55 -13.82 17.72
N ALA A 321 8.95 -12.98 16.76
CA ALA A 321 9.83 -11.84 17.03
C ALA A 321 9.14 -10.80 17.90
N ASN A 322 7.89 -10.46 17.60
CA ASN A 322 7.10 -9.55 18.43
C ASN A 322 6.92 -10.10 19.85
N ALA A 323 6.61 -11.39 20.01
CA ALA A 323 6.49 -12.02 21.33
C ALA A 323 7.80 -11.93 22.13
N ARG A 324 8.94 -12.19 21.48
CA ARG A 324 10.27 -12.08 22.09
C ARG A 324 10.58 -10.65 22.54
N LEU A 325 10.31 -9.67 21.69
CA LEU A 325 10.52 -8.24 21.98
C LEU A 325 9.62 -7.76 23.13
N ARG A 326 8.33 -8.14 23.13
CA ARG A 326 7.42 -7.82 24.25
C ARG A 326 7.92 -8.41 25.58
N ALA A 327 8.42 -9.66 25.56
CA ALA A 327 9.01 -10.28 26.74
C ALA A 327 10.30 -9.57 27.23
N GLN A 328 10.94 -8.77 26.37
CA GLN A 328 12.09 -7.92 26.71
C GLN A 328 11.67 -6.49 27.11
N GLY A 329 10.37 -6.20 27.20
CA GLY A 329 9.86 -4.88 27.55
C GLY A 329 9.90 -3.85 26.42
N VAL A 330 10.16 -4.29 25.17
CA VAL A 330 10.09 -3.40 24.00
C VAL A 330 8.62 -3.09 23.70
N PRO A 331 8.21 -1.82 23.57
CA PRO A 331 6.82 -1.43 23.33
C PRO A 331 6.44 -1.65 21.85
N VAL A 332 6.39 -2.90 21.41
CA VAL A 332 6.13 -3.28 19.99
C VAL A 332 4.82 -2.66 19.47
N ASP A 333 3.80 -2.57 20.31
CA ASP A 333 2.46 -2.14 19.92
C ASP A 333 2.32 -0.62 19.74
N THR A 334 3.30 0.18 20.17
CA THR A 334 3.29 1.64 19.95
C THR A 334 3.72 2.04 18.53
N TYR A 335 4.21 1.08 17.74
CA TYR A 335 4.63 1.27 16.36
C TYR A 335 3.58 0.65 15.42
N PRO A 336 2.74 1.46 14.73
CA PRO A 336 1.76 0.95 13.79
C PRO A 336 2.39 0.10 12.69
N TYR A 337 3.54 0.53 12.17
CA TYR A 337 4.27 -0.13 11.09
C TYR A 337 5.44 -0.97 11.63
N LYS A 338 5.60 -2.19 11.12
CA LYS A 338 6.68 -3.11 11.50
C LYS A 338 7.34 -3.69 10.27
N VAL A 339 8.66 -3.54 10.21
CA VAL A 339 9.51 -4.00 9.12
C VAL A 339 10.38 -5.13 9.64
N TYR A 340 10.11 -6.35 9.20
CA TYR A 340 10.85 -7.55 9.56
C TYR A 340 11.97 -7.77 8.55
N LEU A 341 13.22 -7.61 9.00
CA LEU A 341 14.39 -7.90 8.18
C LEU A 341 14.70 -9.38 8.39
N ILE A 342 14.35 -10.23 7.41
CA ILE A 342 14.43 -11.69 7.55
C ILE A 342 15.76 -12.22 7.00
N PRO A 343 16.22 -13.43 7.40
CA PRO A 343 17.48 -13.99 6.91
C PRO A 343 17.55 -14.14 5.39
N ALA A 344 18.76 -14.08 4.84
CA ALA A 344 18.99 -14.17 3.39
C ALA A 344 18.81 -15.60 2.85
N GLY A 345 18.43 -15.69 1.57
CA GLY A 345 18.42 -16.94 0.79
C GLY A 345 17.25 -17.88 1.08
N LEU A 346 16.25 -17.43 1.84
CA LEU A 346 15.05 -18.21 2.15
C LEU A 346 13.90 -17.94 1.18
N CYS A 347 13.83 -16.71 0.66
CA CYS A 347 12.69 -16.18 -0.08
C CYS A 347 13.11 -15.75 -1.48
N GLY A 348 12.24 -15.98 -2.48
CA GLY A 348 12.46 -15.59 -3.88
C GLY A 348 12.07 -14.13 -4.20
N TRP A 349 11.85 -13.31 -3.18
CA TRP A 349 11.40 -11.92 -3.29
C TRP A 349 12.36 -10.97 -2.56
N ALA A 350 12.43 -9.71 -2.99
CA ALA A 350 13.23 -8.68 -2.31
C ALA A 350 12.51 -8.13 -1.08
N GLY A 351 11.19 -7.94 -1.21
CA GLY A 351 10.31 -7.49 -0.16
C GLY A 351 8.87 -7.97 -0.35
N LEU A 352 8.09 -7.77 0.69
CA LEU A 352 6.68 -8.13 0.78
C LEU A 352 6.01 -7.19 1.78
N ALA A 353 4.77 -6.78 1.53
CA ALA A 353 4.04 -5.99 2.50
C ALA A 353 2.53 -6.17 2.46
N TYR A 354 1.90 -5.91 3.59
CA TYR A 354 0.45 -5.71 3.62
C TYR A 354 0.09 -4.39 2.93
N THR A 355 -0.89 -4.42 2.04
CA THR A 355 -1.30 -3.23 1.31
C THR A 355 -2.42 -2.51 2.06
N GLY A 356 -2.36 -1.20 2.23
CA GLY A 356 -3.48 -0.39 2.74
C GLY A 356 -3.77 -0.59 4.22
N CYS A 357 -2.87 -0.09 5.06
CA CYS A 357 -3.01 -0.14 6.50
C CYS A 357 -3.90 0.97 7.07
N ASP A 358 -5.12 0.60 7.44
CA ASP A 358 -6.10 1.50 8.08
C ASP A 358 -6.04 1.47 9.61
N GLY A 359 -5.29 0.54 10.21
CA GLY A 359 -5.19 0.33 11.65
C GLY A 359 -6.13 -0.75 12.20
N SER A 360 -6.95 -1.39 11.36
CA SER A 360 -7.80 -2.52 11.75
C SER A 360 -7.01 -3.83 11.93
N PHE A 361 -5.78 -3.88 11.43
CA PHE A 361 -4.83 -4.98 11.59
C PHE A 361 -3.40 -4.43 11.74
N GLU A 362 -2.49 -5.30 12.18
CA GLU A 362 -1.07 -4.95 12.34
C GLU A 362 -0.38 -4.79 10.98
N CYS A 363 0.29 -3.67 10.75
CA CYS A 363 1.01 -3.41 9.50
C CYS A 363 2.36 -4.08 9.49
N ARG A 364 2.54 -4.95 8.50
CA ARG A 364 3.73 -5.75 8.34
C ARG A 364 4.34 -5.56 6.96
N THR A 365 5.66 -5.51 6.97
CA THR A 365 6.54 -5.49 5.82
C THR A 365 7.67 -6.47 6.12
N TRP A 366 8.08 -7.25 5.13
CA TRP A 366 9.23 -8.13 5.22
C TRP A 366 10.25 -7.76 4.17
N ILE A 367 11.52 -7.79 4.53
CA ILE A 367 12.65 -7.46 3.66
C ILE A 367 13.61 -8.63 3.69
N GLU A 368 13.88 -9.20 2.51
CA GLU A 368 14.80 -10.31 2.37
C GLU A 368 16.24 -9.90 2.74
N GLY A 369 17.00 -10.85 3.27
CA GLY A 369 18.35 -10.65 3.82
C GLY A 369 19.31 -9.86 2.96
N GLY A 370 19.38 -10.16 1.66
CA GLY A 370 20.18 -9.45 0.66
C GLY A 370 19.75 -7.99 0.46
N SER A 371 18.53 -7.63 0.86
CA SER A 371 17.96 -6.29 0.72
C SER A 371 17.94 -5.46 2.02
N TRP A 372 18.47 -5.97 3.14
CA TRP A 372 18.55 -5.22 4.41
C TRP A 372 19.29 -3.88 4.29
N GLY A 373 20.22 -3.78 3.33
CA GLY A 373 21.05 -2.60 3.09
C GLY A 373 20.46 -1.60 2.11
N THR A 374 19.25 -1.85 1.60
CA THR A 374 18.66 -1.14 0.44
C THR A 374 17.45 -0.30 0.88
N PRO A 375 17.64 0.99 1.22
CA PRO A 375 16.55 1.84 1.70
C PRO A 375 15.36 1.89 0.75
N MET A 376 15.58 1.84 -0.57
CA MET A 376 14.49 1.92 -1.54
C MET A 376 13.56 0.71 -1.54
N VAL A 377 14.07 -0.50 -1.28
CA VAL A 377 13.19 -1.66 -1.08
C VAL A 377 12.31 -1.42 0.14
N MET A 378 12.89 -0.95 1.26
CA MET A 378 12.08 -0.62 2.45
C MET A 378 11.05 0.50 2.19
N VAL A 379 11.40 1.52 1.41
CA VAL A 379 10.47 2.60 1.03
C VAL A 379 9.36 2.08 0.13
N HIS A 380 9.67 1.17 -0.81
CA HIS A 380 8.67 0.50 -1.65
C HIS A 380 7.66 -0.25 -0.78
N GLU A 381 8.17 -1.13 0.08
CA GLU A 381 7.31 -1.97 0.91
C GLU A 381 6.50 -1.20 1.95
N ILE A 382 7.09 -0.17 2.57
CA ILE A 382 6.32 0.74 3.45
C ILE A 382 5.27 1.49 2.64
N GLY A 383 5.54 1.79 1.37
CA GLY A 383 4.58 2.36 0.42
C GLY A 383 3.30 1.53 0.33
N HIS A 384 3.41 0.20 0.26
CA HIS A 384 2.24 -0.68 0.31
C HIS A 384 1.41 -0.48 1.57
N ASN A 385 2.04 -0.41 2.74
CA ASN A 385 1.31 -0.10 3.99
C ASN A 385 0.59 1.26 3.87
N LEU A 386 1.11 2.21 3.10
CA LEU A 386 0.53 3.54 2.84
C LEU A 386 -0.42 3.59 1.62
N PHE A 387 -1.13 2.50 1.34
CA PHE A 387 -2.12 2.41 0.26
C PHE A 387 -1.55 2.65 -1.14
N GLN A 388 -0.27 2.35 -1.35
CA GLN A 388 0.36 2.44 -2.67
C GLN A 388 0.40 1.04 -3.30
N ASP A 389 -0.17 0.88 -4.49
CA ASP A 389 0.00 -0.35 -5.29
C ASP A 389 1.22 -0.22 -6.23
N HIS A 390 1.50 -1.16 -7.13
CA HIS A 390 2.62 -1.02 -8.08
C HIS A 390 2.40 0.02 -9.18
N SER A 391 3.50 0.57 -9.71
CA SER A 391 3.54 1.58 -10.76
C SER A 391 4.12 1.03 -12.06
N GLY A 392 3.25 0.84 -13.05
CA GLY A 392 3.59 0.12 -14.27
C GLY A 392 3.82 0.98 -15.51
N TYR A 393 4.29 0.33 -16.58
CA TYR A 393 4.36 0.87 -17.94
C TYR A 393 4.04 -0.24 -18.95
N GLY A 394 3.04 -0.01 -19.81
CA GLY A 394 2.55 -1.05 -20.72
C GLY A 394 1.95 -2.23 -19.94
N THR A 395 2.45 -3.43 -20.19
CA THR A 395 2.05 -4.67 -19.47
C THR A 395 2.96 -5.00 -18.29
N ASP A 396 4.03 -4.24 -18.09
CA ASP A 396 4.96 -4.42 -16.96
C ASP A 396 4.44 -3.62 -15.77
N GLU A 397 4.03 -4.32 -14.71
CA GLU A 397 3.48 -3.71 -13.49
C GLU A 397 4.50 -2.85 -12.74
N TYR A 398 5.80 -3.07 -12.95
CA TYR A 398 6.87 -2.23 -12.43
C TYR A 398 7.51 -1.33 -13.48
N GLY A 399 6.98 -1.31 -14.70
CA GLY A 399 7.64 -0.62 -15.81
C GLY A 399 7.81 0.90 -15.63
N ASP A 400 7.18 1.52 -14.62
CA ASP A 400 7.41 2.92 -14.27
C ASP A 400 8.72 3.10 -13.48
N THR A 401 9.83 3.14 -14.21
CA THR A 401 11.18 3.50 -13.70
C THR A 401 11.29 4.93 -13.14
N THR A 402 10.22 5.73 -13.16
CA THR A 402 10.24 7.04 -12.47
C THR A 402 9.75 6.93 -11.03
N CYS A 403 9.04 5.86 -10.65
CA CYS A 403 8.36 5.77 -9.36
C CYS A 403 9.07 4.82 -8.39
N ALA A 404 9.04 5.14 -7.09
CA ALA A 404 9.52 4.21 -6.06
C ALA A 404 8.64 2.95 -5.94
N MET A 405 7.39 3.00 -6.41
CA MET A 405 6.50 1.82 -6.55
C MET A 405 6.60 1.13 -7.91
N GLY A 406 7.46 1.61 -8.81
CA GLY A 406 7.76 0.91 -10.06
C GLY A 406 8.99 0.05 -9.88
N SER A 407 9.83 -0.04 -10.92
CA SER A 407 10.96 -0.96 -10.94
C SER A 407 11.93 -0.79 -9.79
N CYS A 408 12.85 -1.72 -9.64
CA CYS A 408 13.84 -1.60 -8.61
C CYS A 408 14.94 -0.57 -8.96
N CYS A 409 15.78 -0.44 -7.94
CA CYS A 409 17.23 -0.21 -8.00
C CYS A 409 17.72 1.23 -8.13
N HIS A 410 16.82 2.20 -8.21
CA HIS A 410 17.20 3.61 -8.14
C HIS A 410 16.47 4.34 -7.03
N ASP A 411 17.19 5.22 -6.34
CA ASP A 411 16.62 6.18 -5.42
C ASP A 411 15.76 7.18 -6.19
N ARG A 412 14.47 7.27 -5.81
CA ARG A 412 13.49 8.16 -6.45
C ARG A 412 12.28 8.38 -5.56
N CYS A 413 11.59 9.49 -5.78
CA CYS A 413 10.30 9.74 -5.15
C CYS A 413 9.16 8.98 -5.83
N TYR A 414 8.02 8.90 -5.15
CA TYR A 414 6.77 8.50 -5.78
C TYR A 414 6.39 9.45 -6.92
N ASN A 415 5.75 8.90 -7.96
CA ASN A 415 5.26 9.68 -9.08
C ASN A 415 4.09 10.59 -8.67
N THR A 416 3.69 11.47 -9.59
CA THR A 416 2.66 12.51 -9.39
C THR A 416 1.36 12.02 -8.76
N PRO A 417 0.67 10.99 -9.30
CA PRO A 417 -0.60 10.56 -8.72
C PRO A 417 -0.45 10.06 -7.28
N ARG A 418 0.68 9.43 -6.94
CA ARG A 418 0.94 8.86 -5.61
C ARG A 418 1.36 9.91 -4.59
N ALA A 419 2.23 10.85 -4.99
CA ALA A 419 2.57 11.99 -4.16
C ALA A 419 1.32 12.84 -3.84
N TRP A 420 0.41 12.98 -4.80
CA TRP A 420 -0.90 13.61 -4.56
C TRP A 420 -1.78 12.77 -3.64
N HIS A 421 -1.86 11.45 -3.85
CA HIS A 421 -2.62 10.52 -3.00
C HIS A 421 -2.23 10.64 -1.52
N LEU A 422 -0.93 10.72 -1.24
CA LEU A 422 -0.37 10.83 0.11
C LEU A 422 -0.53 12.23 0.73
N GLY A 423 -1.03 13.22 -0.01
CA GLY A 423 -1.11 14.62 0.42
C GLY A 423 0.24 15.34 0.43
N TRP A 424 1.26 14.79 -0.23
CA TRP A 424 2.59 15.41 -0.31
C TRP A 424 2.60 16.60 -1.27
N THR A 425 1.79 16.54 -2.32
CA THR A 425 1.75 17.55 -3.37
C THR A 425 0.33 17.99 -3.72
N THR A 426 0.23 19.12 -4.41
CA THR A 426 -1.03 19.67 -4.92
C THR A 426 -1.00 19.79 -6.45
N LEU A 427 -2.15 19.58 -7.11
CA LEU A 427 -2.28 19.57 -8.57
C LEU A 427 -3.32 20.57 -9.05
N ARG A 428 -3.19 21.07 -10.28
CA ARG A 428 -4.26 21.84 -10.95
C ARG A 428 -5.33 20.87 -11.47
N GLN A 429 -6.58 21.10 -11.13
CA GLN A 429 -7.70 20.21 -11.50
C GLN A 429 -8.39 20.70 -12.79
N VAL A 430 -8.15 20.00 -13.90
CA VAL A 430 -8.76 20.26 -15.21
C VAL A 430 -9.93 19.30 -15.43
N ASN A 431 -11.03 19.79 -16.00
CA ASN A 431 -12.26 19.04 -16.28
C ASN A 431 -13.08 19.76 -17.37
N SER A 432 -14.37 19.40 -17.53
CA SER A 432 -15.22 19.86 -18.64
C SER A 432 -15.52 21.35 -18.57
N ALA A 433 -15.46 21.97 -17.38
CA ALA A 433 -15.59 23.42 -17.25
C ALA A 433 -14.42 24.17 -17.89
N HIS A 434 -13.23 23.56 -17.91
CA HIS A 434 -12.00 24.15 -18.42
C HIS A 434 -11.74 23.78 -19.89
N LEU A 435 -12.25 22.62 -20.33
CA LEU A 435 -12.15 22.10 -21.69
C LEU A 435 -13.55 21.81 -22.27
N PRO A 436 -14.42 22.83 -22.45
CA PRO A 436 -15.85 22.65 -22.69
C PRO A 436 -16.18 22.04 -24.06
N ALA A 437 -15.33 22.23 -25.07
CA ALA A 437 -15.58 21.81 -26.44
C ALA A 437 -14.39 21.06 -27.04
N LEU A 438 -14.63 20.34 -28.14
CA LEU A 438 -13.56 19.78 -28.95
C LEU A 438 -12.59 20.89 -29.40
N ASN A 439 -11.29 20.59 -29.42
CA ASN A 439 -10.21 21.52 -29.72
C ASN A 439 -10.05 22.70 -28.74
N SER A 440 -10.83 22.75 -27.65
CA SER A 440 -10.53 23.67 -26.55
C SER A 440 -9.18 23.29 -25.95
N ALA A 441 -8.37 24.31 -25.66
CA ALA A 441 -7.01 24.14 -25.17
C ALA A 441 -6.76 25.04 -23.97
N LEU A 442 -5.91 24.54 -23.06
CA LEU A 442 -5.49 25.23 -21.87
C LEU A 442 -3.98 25.03 -21.67
N THR A 443 -3.25 26.14 -21.57
CA THR A 443 -1.81 26.12 -21.27
C THR A 443 -1.60 26.34 -19.78
N LEU A 444 -0.80 25.48 -19.16
CA LEU A 444 -0.53 25.46 -17.73
C LEU A 444 0.97 25.35 -17.47
N SER A 445 1.41 26.00 -16.40
CA SER A 445 2.75 25.84 -15.86
C SER A 445 2.74 24.88 -14.66
N MET A 446 3.81 24.12 -14.49
CA MET A 446 4.00 23.26 -13.33
C MET A 446 5.45 23.29 -12.86
N ASN A 447 5.62 23.38 -11.55
CA ASN A 447 6.92 23.31 -10.91
C ASN A 447 7.44 21.88 -10.90
N SER A 448 8.76 21.72 -10.75
CA SER A 448 9.31 20.38 -10.58
C SER A 448 8.91 19.77 -9.23
N GLN A 449 8.33 18.57 -9.27
CA GLN A 449 8.04 17.71 -8.11
C GLN A 449 9.31 17.16 -7.43
N SER A 450 10.49 17.54 -7.88
CA SER A 450 11.74 17.16 -7.23
C SER A 450 12.27 18.29 -6.33
N ILE A 451 11.62 19.47 -6.35
CA ILE A 451 12.10 20.70 -5.70
C ILE A 451 11.02 21.35 -4.82
N MET A 452 9.75 21.38 -5.26
CA MET A 452 8.69 22.09 -4.55
C MET A 452 7.42 21.25 -4.41
N SER A 453 6.62 21.48 -3.35
CA SER A 453 5.39 20.72 -3.08
C SER A 453 4.12 21.31 -3.71
N SER A 454 4.12 22.61 -4.04
CA SER A 454 2.94 23.34 -4.49
C SER A 454 2.88 23.49 -6.01
N THR A 455 1.69 23.22 -6.57
CA THR A 455 1.41 23.29 -8.01
C THR A 455 2.44 22.57 -8.89
N VAL A 456 2.63 21.27 -8.62
CA VAL A 456 3.70 20.45 -9.24
C VAL A 456 3.23 19.64 -10.44
N GLY A 457 1.93 19.71 -10.75
CA GLY A 457 1.32 18.91 -11.80
C GLY A 457 -0.14 19.24 -12.03
N ILE A 458 -0.77 18.43 -12.88
CA ILE A 458 -2.14 18.59 -13.35
C ILE A 458 -2.85 17.25 -13.17
N ARG A 459 -4.08 17.29 -12.65
CA ARG A 459 -5.02 16.17 -12.69
C ARG A 459 -6.11 16.55 -13.69
N ILE A 460 -6.25 15.77 -14.75
CA ILE A 460 -7.28 15.92 -15.77
C ILE A 460 -8.34 14.87 -15.49
N ASP A 461 -9.55 15.32 -15.22
CA ASP A 461 -10.71 14.47 -14.98
C ASP A 461 -11.61 14.47 -16.21
N PRO A 462 -11.55 13.41 -17.03
CA PRO A 462 -12.28 13.36 -18.28
C PRO A 462 -13.73 12.94 -18.12
N ALA A 463 -14.23 12.68 -16.90
CA ALA A 463 -15.55 12.08 -16.68
C ALA A 463 -16.71 12.84 -17.36
N GLY A 464 -16.59 14.16 -17.55
CA GLY A 464 -17.60 14.98 -18.23
C GLY A 464 -17.67 14.81 -19.75
N TRP A 465 -16.71 14.13 -20.39
CA TRP A 465 -16.72 13.86 -21.84
C TRP A 465 -16.24 12.47 -22.26
N ALA A 466 -15.56 11.76 -21.36
CA ALA A 466 -15.20 10.35 -21.47
C ALA A 466 -15.45 9.67 -20.11
N PRO A 467 -16.71 9.35 -19.76
CA PRO A 467 -17.08 8.82 -18.45
C PRO A 467 -16.36 7.51 -18.05
N ALA A 468 -15.96 6.71 -19.04
CA ALA A 468 -15.27 5.44 -18.81
C ALA A 468 -13.74 5.59 -18.69
N ALA A 469 -13.17 6.76 -18.99
CA ALA A 469 -11.74 6.98 -18.94
C ALA A 469 -11.28 7.32 -17.52
N PRO A 470 -10.16 6.76 -17.03
CA PRO A 470 -9.61 7.15 -15.74
C PRO A 470 -9.04 8.57 -15.78
N ALA A 471 -8.78 9.14 -14.60
CA ALA A 471 -8.09 10.41 -14.51
C ALA A 471 -6.66 10.31 -15.06
N VAL A 472 -6.23 11.39 -15.73
CA VAL A 472 -4.88 11.54 -16.26
C VAL A 472 -4.11 12.49 -15.36
N PHE A 473 -2.90 12.10 -14.98
CA PHE A 473 -2.00 12.90 -14.16
C PHE A 473 -0.79 13.32 -14.99
N VAL A 474 -0.41 14.58 -14.88
CA VAL A 474 0.73 15.14 -15.58
C VAL A 474 1.65 15.76 -14.54
N GLY A 475 2.92 15.38 -14.53
CA GLY A 475 3.90 15.98 -13.63
C GLY A 475 5.26 16.20 -14.28
N PHE A 476 6.03 17.11 -13.69
CA PHE A 476 7.35 17.49 -14.17
C PHE A 476 8.41 17.19 -13.13
N ARG A 477 9.48 16.50 -13.53
CA ARG A 477 10.56 16.09 -12.62
C ARG A 477 11.93 16.46 -13.16
N THR A 478 12.81 16.80 -12.23
CA THR A 478 14.20 17.20 -12.47
C THR A 478 15.12 16.23 -11.73
N ALA A 479 16.44 16.30 -11.95
CA ALA A 479 17.40 15.43 -11.26
C ALA A 479 17.83 16.03 -9.91
N ASN A 480 16.85 16.46 -9.11
CA ASN A 480 17.10 17.14 -7.83
C ASN A 480 16.65 16.27 -6.65
N GLY A 481 17.34 16.41 -5.51
CA GLY A 481 17.00 15.68 -4.30
C GLY A 481 17.04 14.17 -4.50
N MET A 482 15.96 13.49 -4.08
CA MET A 482 15.84 12.04 -4.22
C MET A 482 15.63 11.57 -5.67
N ASP A 483 15.34 12.47 -6.60
CA ASP A 483 15.15 12.14 -8.03
C ASP A 483 16.44 12.24 -8.85
N GLY A 484 17.61 12.33 -8.21
CA GLY A 484 18.90 12.45 -8.90
C GLY A 484 19.15 11.33 -9.93
N SER A 485 18.66 10.12 -9.66
CA SER A 485 18.80 8.96 -10.56
C SER A 485 18.04 9.10 -11.89
N LEU A 486 17.06 10.00 -11.99
CA LEU A 486 16.34 10.22 -13.25
C LEU A 486 17.27 10.72 -14.37
N ALA A 487 18.40 11.35 -14.02
CA ALA A 487 19.40 11.78 -15.00
C ALA A 487 20.04 10.59 -15.72
N SER A 488 20.49 9.56 -15.00
CA SER A 488 21.11 8.37 -15.61
C SER A 488 20.12 7.55 -16.44
N LEU A 489 18.82 7.71 -16.19
CA LEU A 489 17.75 7.08 -16.96
C LEU A 489 17.31 7.92 -18.17
N GLY A 490 17.82 9.15 -18.34
CA GLY A 490 17.34 10.07 -19.37
C GLY A 490 15.86 10.47 -19.19
N LEU A 491 15.39 10.45 -17.94
CA LEU A 491 14.02 10.75 -17.54
C LEU A 491 13.89 12.09 -16.79
N ASN A 492 15.01 12.72 -16.42
CA ASN A 492 15.00 14.06 -15.86
C ASN A 492 14.60 15.13 -16.90
N ASN A 493 14.11 16.26 -16.41
CA ASN A 493 13.63 17.35 -17.25
C ASN A 493 12.59 16.88 -18.28
N LYS A 494 11.68 15.97 -17.89
CA LYS A 494 10.57 15.49 -18.71
C LYS A 494 9.23 15.70 -18.04
N VAL A 495 8.20 15.83 -18.86
CA VAL A 495 6.81 15.79 -18.41
C VAL A 495 6.35 14.35 -18.51
N HIS A 496 6.01 13.76 -17.38
CA HIS A 496 5.52 12.39 -17.29
C HIS A 496 3.99 12.39 -17.22
N ILE A 497 3.38 11.53 -18.03
CA ILE A 497 1.93 11.39 -18.14
C ILE A 497 1.57 10.02 -17.56
N TYR A 498 0.64 10.01 -16.61
CA TYR A 498 0.20 8.81 -15.92
C TYR A 498 -1.32 8.66 -16.04
N GLN A 499 -1.80 7.43 -15.93
CA GLN A 499 -3.20 7.12 -15.75
C GLN A 499 -3.38 6.41 -14.41
N SER A 500 -4.42 6.80 -13.65
CA SER A 500 -4.76 6.14 -12.41
C SER A 500 -6.22 6.40 -12.01
N THR A 501 -6.83 5.45 -11.30
CA THR A 501 -8.14 5.63 -10.67
C THR A 501 -8.05 6.22 -9.26
N ILE A 502 -6.85 6.64 -8.83
CA ILE A 502 -6.61 7.30 -7.54
C ILE A 502 -7.57 8.48 -7.37
N SER A 503 -8.21 8.52 -6.20
CA SER A 503 -9.08 9.59 -5.73
C SER A 503 -8.67 9.99 -4.30
N ALA A 504 -9.35 10.98 -3.71
CA ALA A 504 -9.03 11.43 -2.35
C ALA A 504 -9.27 10.36 -1.27
N SER A 505 -10.13 9.37 -1.55
CA SER A 505 -10.54 8.30 -0.62
C SER A 505 -10.29 6.90 -1.22
N SER A 506 -9.50 6.81 -2.29
CA SER A 506 -9.20 5.51 -2.89
C SER A 506 -8.40 4.65 -1.91
N GLY A 507 -8.66 3.35 -1.90
CA GLY A 507 -7.77 2.38 -1.26
C GLY A 507 -6.47 2.22 -2.06
N PRO A 508 -5.79 1.07 -1.96
CA PRO A 508 -4.64 0.79 -2.80
C PRO A 508 -5.04 0.82 -4.28
N VAL A 509 -4.37 1.65 -5.06
CA VAL A 509 -4.63 1.82 -6.49
C VAL A 509 -3.31 1.98 -7.24
N SER A 510 -3.21 1.28 -8.37
CA SER A 510 -2.05 1.34 -9.27
C SER A 510 -2.01 2.64 -10.07
N SER A 511 -0.82 2.96 -10.58
CA SER A 511 -0.62 4.02 -11.55
C SER A 511 0.15 3.48 -12.74
N THR A 512 -0.21 3.90 -13.94
CA THR A 512 0.50 3.48 -15.16
C THR A 512 1.12 4.69 -15.82
N LEU A 513 2.44 4.68 -16.01
CA LEU A 513 3.13 5.62 -16.87
C LEU A 513 2.69 5.37 -18.32
N LEU A 514 2.26 6.43 -19.00
CA LEU A 514 1.85 6.39 -20.39
C LEU A 514 2.93 6.94 -21.32
N ALA A 515 3.59 8.03 -20.92
CA ALA A 515 4.63 8.69 -21.71
C ALA A 515 5.51 9.60 -20.86
N SER A 516 6.72 9.87 -21.36
CA SER A 516 7.66 10.87 -20.82
C SER A 516 8.12 11.81 -21.94
N LEU A 517 7.61 13.04 -21.93
CA LEU A 517 7.76 13.99 -23.02
C LEU A 517 9.00 14.87 -22.84
N ALA A 518 9.86 14.90 -23.85
CA ALA A 518 10.85 15.94 -24.09
C ALA A 518 10.18 17.24 -24.59
N VAL A 519 10.89 18.36 -24.57
CA VAL A 519 10.39 19.63 -25.12
C VAL A 519 10.02 19.45 -26.60
N GLY A 520 8.86 19.97 -27.01
CA GLY A 520 8.33 19.85 -28.37
C GLY A 520 7.58 18.54 -28.64
N GLN A 521 7.63 17.56 -27.72
CA GLN A 521 6.89 16.32 -27.89
C GLN A 521 5.42 16.44 -27.48
N THR A 522 4.62 15.55 -28.05
CA THR A 522 3.17 15.47 -27.87
C THR A 522 2.76 14.04 -27.58
N TYR A 523 1.70 13.88 -26.78
CA TYR A 523 1.07 12.59 -26.54
C TYR A 523 -0.45 12.71 -26.54
N ASN A 524 -1.11 11.78 -27.23
CA ASN A 524 -2.57 11.63 -27.19
C ASN A 524 -2.88 10.51 -26.20
N VAL A 525 -3.68 10.79 -25.19
CA VAL A 525 -4.12 9.79 -24.20
C VAL A 525 -5.33 9.05 -24.76
N PRO A 526 -5.18 7.76 -25.14
CA PRO A 526 -6.28 7.00 -25.71
C PRO A 526 -7.44 6.87 -24.71
N GLY A 527 -8.68 6.92 -25.21
CA GLY A 527 -9.90 6.80 -24.40
C GLY A 527 -10.28 8.04 -23.59
N ALA A 528 -9.31 8.86 -23.15
CA ALA A 528 -9.58 10.13 -22.46
C ALA A 528 -9.87 11.30 -23.41
N TYR A 529 -9.56 11.14 -24.71
CA TYR A 529 -9.68 12.17 -25.75
C TYR A 529 -8.97 13.48 -25.36
N VAL A 530 -7.72 13.35 -24.92
CA VAL A 530 -6.89 14.49 -24.54
C VAL A 530 -5.52 14.39 -25.22
N ARG A 531 -5.07 15.52 -25.77
CA ARG A 531 -3.70 15.70 -26.27
C ARG A 531 -2.92 16.61 -25.34
N ILE A 532 -1.72 16.19 -24.97
CA ILE A 532 -0.80 16.96 -24.12
C ILE A 532 0.44 17.28 -24.95
N VAL A 533 0.75 18.57 -25.06
CA VAL A 533 1.94 19.09 -25.76
C VAL A 533 2.87 19.70 -24.74
N ARG A 534 4.15 19.32 -24.75
CA ARG A 534 5.16 19.94 -23.90
C ARG A 534 5.88 21.06 -24.66
N ALA A 535 5.83 22.28 -24.12
CA ALA A 535 6.58 23.43 -24.63
C ALA A 535 7.94 23.58 -23.93
N ALA A 536 8.72 24.58 -24.32
CA ALA A 536 9.98 24.91 -23.66
C ALA A 536 9.74 25.27 -22.19
N ASN A 537 10.71 24.94 -21.34
CA ASN A 537 10.63 25.30 -19.93
C ASN A 537 10.70 26.82 -19.78
N SER A 538 9.99 27.36 -18.79
CA SER A 538 10.29 28.68 -18.24
C SER A 538 11.10 28.53 -16.96
N VAL A 539 11.40 29.64 -16.30
CA VAL A 539 11.99 29.68 -14.95
C VAL A 539 11.03 30.40 -14.02
N ASN A 540 10.91 29.92 -12.77
CA ASN A 540 10.18 30.68 -11.75
C ASN A 540 11.07 31.79 -11.16
N SER A 541 10.51 32.59 -10.25
CA SER A 541 11.22 33.69 -9.58
C SER A 541 12.46 33.26 -8.79
N ALA A 542 12.53 31.99 -8.39
CA ALA A 542 13.69 31.41 -7.71
C ALA A 542 14.71 30.76 -8.69
N GLY A 543 14.51 30.93 -10.01
CA GLY A 543 15.40 30.40 -11.04
C GLY A 543 15.25 28.89 -11.31
N TYR A 544 14.26 28.23 -10.72
CA TYR A 544 14.02 26.81 -10.96
C TYR A 544 13.25 26.58 -12.27
N PRO A 545 13.51 25.47 -12.98
CA PRO A 545 12.79 25.15 -14.21
C PRO A 545 11.31 24.88 -13.92
N VAL A 546 10.47 25.39 -14.81
CA VAL A 546 9.02 25.22 -14.82
C VAL A 546 8.62 24.64 -16.17
N ALA A 547 7.91 23.52 -16.18
CA ALA A 547 7.40 22.97 -17.42
C ALA A 547 6.12 23.70 -17.84
N ILE A 548 6.03 23.99 -19.13
CA ILE A 548 4.82 24.51 -19.76
C ILE A 548 4.19 23.40 -20.59
N VAL A 549 2.91 23.14 -20.37
CA VAL A 549 2.15 22.15 -21.13
C VAL A 549 0.86 22.74 -21.66
N THR A 550 0.46 22.35 -22.85
CA THR A 550 -0.86 22.64 -23.41
C THR A 550 -1.67 21.36 -23.43
N VAL A 551 -2.81 21.38 -22.74
CA VAL A 551 -3.79 20.30 -22.71
C VAL A 551 -4.91 20.68 -23.68
N THR A 552 -5.24 19.80 -24.62
CA THR A 552 -6.31 20.01 -25.60
C THR A 552 -7.29 18.84 -25.54
N ARG A 553 -8.59 19.13 -25.47
CA ARG A 553 -9.62 18.09 -25.67
C ARG A 553 -9.69 17.74 -27.16
N THR A 554 -9.57 16.46 -27.48
CA THR A 554 -9.62 15.94 -28.85
C THR A 554 -10.92 15.18 -29.09
N LYS A 555 -11.09 14.71 -30.34
CA LYS A 555 -12.12 13.75 -30.72
C LYS A 555 -11.69 12.34 -30.35
#